data_AF-A0A955W990-F1
#
_entry.id   AF-A0A955W990-F1
#
_cell.length_a   1.000
_cell.length_b   1.000
_cell.length_c   1.000
_cell.angle_alpha   90.00
_cell.angle_beta   90.00
_cell.angle_gamma   90.00
#
_symmetry.space_group_name_H-M   'P 1'
#
loop_
_entity.id
_entity.type
_entity.pdbx_description
1 polymer ?
#
loop_
_entity_poly.entity_id
_entity_poly.type
_entity_poly.pdbx_seq_one_letter_code
_entity_poly.pdbx_strand_id
1 'polypeptide(L)'
;MTSDEARELIPEALDDALDAAQARAFEAALAADPELRAEYLELREVLGEAAAIAEADEAVAPSVDLLRGVQTKLRNRSRGRYYRDRFSRDVGRGAQMWPLVAATVMLLVLGTAWYILHFAQELAP
;
A
#
# COMPACT_ATOMS: atom_id res chain seq x y z
N MET A 1 -0.86 28.81 22.57
CA MET A 1 -1.77 27.66 22.51
C MET A 1 -2.51 27.59 23.82
N THR A 2 -3.81 27.36 23.79
CA THR A 2 -4.63 27.16 24.99
C THR A 2 -4.48 25.72 25.51
N SER A 3 -4.97 25.45 26.73
CA SER A 3 -4.95 24.08 27.28
C SER A 3 -5.79 23.11 26.43
N ASP A 4 -6.95 23.56 25.93
CA ASP A 4 -7.80 22.74 25.06
C ASP A 4 -7.18 22.45 23.69
N GLU A 5 -6.55 23.46 23.06
CA GLU A 5 -5.78 23.24 21.83
C GLU A 5 -4.60 22.28 22.05
N ALA A 6 -3.98 22.32 23.23
CA ALA A 6 -2.91 21.39 23.58
C ALA A 6 -3.45 19.96 23.73
N ARG A 7 -4.63 19.76 24.34
CA ARG A 7 -5.27 18.44 24.44
C ARG A 7 -5.50 17.80 23.08
N GLU A 8 -5.90 18.58 22.09
CA GLU A 8 -6.10 18.10 20.72
C GLU A 8 -4.81 17.58 20.07
N LEU A 9 -3.64 18.07 20.50
CA LEU A 9 -2.32 17.66 20.00
C LEU A 9 -1.66 16.53 20.80
N ILE A 10 -2.30 16.02 21.86
CA ILE A 10 -1.78 14.90 22.65
C ILE A 10 -1.49 13.66 21.80
N PRO A 11 -2.35 13.21 20.86
CA PRO A 11 -2.08 12.05 20.03
C PRO A 11 -0.79 12.20 19.22
N GLU A 12 -0.63 13.33 18.52
CA GLU A 12 0.58 13.63 17.74
C GLU A 12 1.82 13.79 18.64
N ALA A 13 1.65 14.29 19.86
CA ALA A 13 2.73 14.39 20.85
C ALA A 13 3.18 13.01 21.38
N LEU A 14 2.27 12.04 21.46
CA LEU A 14 2.58 10.66 21.85
C LEU A 14 3.30 9.90 20.73
N ASP A 15 2.96 10.20 19.48
CA ASP A 15 3.57 9.61 18.28
C ASP A 15 4.87 10.34 17.85
N ASP A 16 5.39 11.27 18.66
CA ASP A 16 6.55 12.13 18.35
C ASP A 16 6.43 12.84 16.97
N ALA A 17 5.19 13.17 16.57
CA ALA A 17 4.84 13.68 15.25
C ALA A 17 4.62 15.21 15.19
N LEU A 18 4.85 15.92 16.30
CA LEU A 18 4.76 17.38 16.33
C LEU A 18 5.93 18.05 15.61
N ASP A 19 5.64 19.11 14.86
CA ASP A 19 6.70 19.96 14.34
C ASP A 19 7.40 20.77 15.45
N ALA A 20 8.56 21.36 15.14
CA ALA A 20 9.36 22.07 16.15
C ALA A 20 8.70 23.35 16.72
N ALA A 21 7.72 23.93 16.03
CA ALA A 21 6.97 25.08 16.53
C ALA A 21 5.85 24.61 17.46
N GLN A 22 5.11 23.58 17.04
CA GLN A 22 4.06 22.93 17.81
C GLN A 22 4.60 22.32 19.10
N ALA A 23 5.70 21.58 19.05
CA ALA A 23 6.34 20.99 20.23
C ALA A 23 6.69 22.06 21.28
N ARG A 24 7.26 23.19 20.85
CA ARG A 24 7.57 24.31 21.77
C ARG A 24 6.31 24.95 22.36
N ALA A 25 5.26 25.11 21.57
CA ALA A 25 3.99 25.65 22.04
C ALA A 25 3.28 24.69 23.01
N PHE A 26 3.38 23.38 22.75
CA PHE A 26 2.83 22.30 23.57
C PHE A 26 3.55 22.22 24.92
N GLU A 27 4.88 22.20 24.93
CA GLU A 27 5.69 22.25 26.16
C GLU A 27 5.39 23.52 26.98
N ALA A 28 5.19 24.67 26.32
CA ALA A 28 4.78 25.89 27.02
C ALA A 28 3.38 25.78 27.64
N ALA A 29 2.45 25.10 26.98
CA ALA A 29 1.11 24.84 27.52
C ALA A 29 1.17 23.86 28.71
N LEU A 30 1.95 22.77 28.62
CA LEU A 30 2.19 21.84 29.74
C LEU A 30 2.88 22.53 30.93
N ALA A 31 3.77 23.49 30.68
CA ALA A 31 4.42 24.25 31.74
C ALA A 31 3.47 25.24 32.43
N ALA A 32 2.48 25.77 31.69
CA ALA A 32 1.50 26.72 32.20
C ALA A 32 0.33 26.05 32.93
N ASP A 33 0.00 24.80 32.60
CA ASP A 33 -1.13 24.05 33.15
C ASP A 33 -0.67 22.71 33.78
N PRO A 34 -0.53 22.65 35.11
CA PRO A 34 -0.14 21.43 35.82
C PRO A 34 -1.13 20.27 35.68
N GLU A 35 -2.42 20.54 35.50
CA GLU A 35 -3.44 19.49 35.35
C GLU A 35 -3.30 18.81 33.99
N LEU A 36 -3.17 19.61 32.93
CA LEU A 36 -2.88 19.12 31.58
C LEU A 36 -1.58 18.30 31.54
N ARG A 37 -0.55 18.75 32.25
CA ARG A 37 0.72 18.02 32.36
C ARG A 37 0.55 16.68 33.06
N ALA A 38 -0.22 16.62 34.14
CA ALA A 38 -0.50 15.37 34.84
C ALA A 38 -1.25 14.39 33.91
N GLU A 39 -2.27 14.87 33.21
CA GLU A 39 -3.05 14.10 32.22
C GLU A 39 -2.16 13.51 31.12
N TYR A 40 -1.28 14.33 30.53
CA TYR A 40 -0.34 13.88 29.49
C TYR A 40 0.64 12.81 30.01
N LEU A 41 1.19 12.99 31.22
CA LEU A 41 2.15 12.06 31.79
C LEU A 41 1.51 10.71 32.17
N GLU A 42 0.31 10.73 32.74
CA GLU A 42 -0.47 9.52 33.05
C GLU A 42 -0.75 8.72 31.78
N LEU A 43 -1.20 9.38 30.71
CA LEU A 43 -1.47 8.70 29.44
C LEU A 43 -0.19 8.10 28.83
N ARG A 44 0.93 8.83 28.88
CA ARG A 44 2.24 8.34 28.40
C ARG A 44 2.72 7.13 29.20
N GLU A 45 2.50 7.12 30.52
CA GLU A 45 2.85 6.00 31.39
C GLU A 45 2.03 4.75 31.04
N VAL A 46 0.69 4.87 30.94
CA VAL A 46 -0.19 3.75 30.59
C VAL A 46 0.16 3.14 29.24
N LEU A 47 0.45 3.97 28.23
CA LEU A 47 0.85 3.48 26.90
C LEU A 47 2.25 2.84 26.93
N GLY A 48 3.18 3.39 27.72
CA GLY A 48 4.50 2.81 27.93
C GLY A 48 4.44 1.42 28.59
N GLU A 49 3.60 1.25 29.60
CA GLU A 49 3.35 -0.05 30.23
C GLU A 49 2.74 -1.05 29.25
N ALA A 50 1.74 -0.63 28.46
CA ALA A 50 1.13 -1.48 27.44
C ALA A 50 2.13 -1.92 26.37
N ALA A 51 3.01 -1.03 25.92
CA ALA A 51 4.08 -1.35 24.98
C ALA A 51 5.09 -2.33 25.58
N ALA A 52 5.49 -2.15 26.84
CA ALA A 52 6.40 -3.06 27.54
C ALA A 52 5.80 -4.46 27.72
N ILE A 53 4.49 -4.56 27.97
CA ILE A 53 3.78 -5.85 28.02
C ILE A 53 3.79 -6.52 26.63
N ALA A 54 3.53 -5.77 25.56
CA ALA A 54 3.55 -6.31 24.20
C ALA A 54 4.95 -6.82 23.81
N GLU A 55 6.01 -6.08 24.16
CA GLU A 55 7.40 -6.49 23.94
C GLU A 55 7.78 -7.73 24.76
N ALA A 56 7.31 -7.80 26.02
CA ALA A 56 7.51 -8.98 26.86
C ALA A 56 6.79 -10.22 26.30
N ASP A 57 5.56 -10.05 25.78
CA ASP A 57 4.81 -11.12 25.10
C ASP A 57 5.53 -11.57 23.82
N GLU A 58 6.09 -10.64 23.04
CA GLU A 58 6.89 -10.96 21.85
C GLU A 58 8.19 -11.70 22.20
N ALA A 59 8.85 -11.31 23.29
CA ALA A 59 10.06 -11.98 23.78
C ALA A 59 9.80 -13.39 24.31
N VAL A 60 8.61 -13.66 24.84
CA VAL A 60 8.22 -14.96 25.42
C VAL A 60 7.56 -15.87 24.37
N ALA A 61 6.91 -15.33 23.34
CA ALA A 61 6.30 -16.12 22.29
C ALA A 61 7.41 -16.79 21.45
N PRO A 62 7.57 -18.13 21.48
CA PRO A 62 8.35 -18.78 20.43
C PRO A 62 7.70 -18.37 19.10
N SER A 63 8.51 -18.15 18.07
CA SER A 63 8.05 -17.80 16.71
C SER A 63 7.20 -18.92 16.13
N VAL A 64 5.98 -19.09 16.64
CA VAL A 64 5.00 -20.02 16.13
C VAL A 64 4.53 -19.37 14.84
N ASP A 65 4.93 -19.94 13.73
CA ASP A 65 4.49 -19.55 12.40
C ASP A 65 2.99 -19.87 12.24
N LEU A 66 2.17 -18.98 12.82
CA LEU A 66 0.71 -19.02 12.73
C LEU A 66 0.26 -18.86 11.28
N LEU A 67 1.06 -18.18 10.45
CA LEU A 67 0.78 -17.96 9.05
C LEU A 67 0.71 -19.31 8.31
N ARG A 68 1.69 -20.19 8.52
CA ARG A 68 1.70 -21.53 7.91
C ARG A 68 0.51 -22.38 8.36
N GLY A 69 0.14 -22.29 9.63
CA GLY A 69 -1.05 -22.96 10.18
C GLY A 69 -2.34 -22.46 9.54
N VAL A 70 -2.53 -21.14 9.47
CA VAL A 70 -3.70 -20.49 8.87
C VAL A 70 -3.78 -20.76 7.37
N GLN A 71 -2.68 -20.64 6.64
CA GLN A 71 -2.62 -20.93 5.20
C GLN A 71 -2.97 -22.39 4.90
N THR A 72 -2.47 -23.33 5.69
CA THR A 72 -2.79 -24.76 5.53
C THR A 72 -4.28 -25.00 5.78
N LYS A 73 -4.84 -24.41 6.84
CA LYS A 73 -6.26 -24.54 7.18
C LYS A 73 -7.16 -23.90 6.11
N LEU A 74 -6.78 -22.74 5.60
CA LEU A 74 -7.50 -22.02 4.54
C LEU A 74 -7.41 -22.79 3.21
N ARG A 75 -6.26 -23.35 2.85
CA ARG A 75 -6.10 -24.18 1.65
C ARG A 75 -6.97 -25.43 1.72
N ASN A 76 -6.98 -26.11 2.86
CA ASN A 76 -7.80 -27.32 3.05
C ASN A 76 -9.30 -27.00 3.03
N ARG A 77 -9.74 -25.91 3.68
CA ARG A 77 -11.15 -25.49 3.70
C ARG A 77 -11.62 -24.94 2.35
N SER A 78 -10.78 -24.18 1.66
CA SER A 78 -11.13 -23.56 0.37
C SER A 78 -10.91 -24.48 -0.83
N ARG A 79 -10.28 -25.66 -0.64
CA ARG A 79 -9.84 -26.56 -1.71
C ARG A 79 -9.05 -25.83 -2.81
N GLY A 80 -8.31 -24.79 -2.43
CA GLY A 80 -7.54 -23.96 -3.37
C GLY A 80 -8.35 -22.95 -4.20
N ARG A 81 -9.66 -22.75 -3.91
CA ARG A 81 -10.53 -21.82 -4.67
C ARG A 81 -9.97 -20.39 -4.77
N TYR A 82 -9.34 -19.88 -3.71
CA TYR A 82 -8.85 -18.49 -3.68
C TYR A 82 -7.56 -18.26 -4.49
N TYR A 83 -6.71 -19.27 -4.65
CA TYR A 83 -5.44 -19.15 -5.39
C TYR A 83 -5.50 -19.68 -6.81
N ARG A 84 -6.62 -20.29 -7.22
CA ARG A 84 -6.73 -21.01 -8.50
C ARG A 84 -7.01 -20.10 -9.71
N ASP A 85 -7.35 -18.81 -9.53
CA ASP A 85 -8.18 -18.15 -10.54
C ASP A 85 -7.78 -16.72 -11.01
N ARG A 86 -6.50 -16.34 -10.97
CA ARG A 86 -6.05 -15.13 -11.69
C ARG A 86 -5.05 -15.36 -12.81
N PHE A 87 -4.08 -16.25 -12.62
CA PHE A 87 -3.09 -16.53 -13.67
C PHE A 87 -3.59 -17.48 -14.77
N SER A 88 -4.69 -18.18 -14.54
CA SER A 88 -5.21 -19.20 -15.45
C SER A 88 -6.32 -18.69 -16.40
N ARG A 89 -6.80 -17.45 -16.23
CA ARG A 89 -8.04 -16.98 -16.89
C ARG A 89 -7.85 -16.05 -18.09
N ASP A 90 -6.67 -15.46 -18.32
CA ASP A 90 -6.50 -14.41 -19.34
C ASP A 90 -5.73 -14.81 -20.62
N VAL A 91 -5.59 -16.11 -20.91
CA VAL A 91 -5.13 -16.56 -22.23
C VAL A 91 -6.13 -17.53 -22.82
N GLY A 92 -7.37 -17.05 -22.99
CA GLY A 92 -8.30 -17.64 -23.93
C GLY A 92 -7.66 -17.63 -25.32
N ARG A 93 -7.71 -18.77 -26.02
CA ARG A 93 -7.10 -19.04 -27.33
C ARG A 93 -7.37 -17.95 -28.39
N GLY A 94 -8.40 -17.12 -28.21
CA GLY A 94 -8.74 -15.97 -29.07
C GLY A 94 -7.90 -14.71 -28.84
N ALA A 95 -7.40 -14.43 -27.63
CA ALA A 95 -6.63 -13.22 -27.33
C ALA A 95 -5.21 -13.27 -27.95
N GLN A 96 -4.66 -14.47 -28.12
CA GLN A 96 -3.32 -14.67 -28.70
C GLN A 96 -3.27 -14.44 -30.23
N MET A 97 -4.42 -14.49 -30.92
CA MET A 97 -4.47 -14.31 -32.39
C MET A 97 -4.60 -12.85 -32.83
N TRP A 98 -5.12 -11.97 -31.98
CA TRP A 98 -5.31 -10.55 -32.29
C TRP A 98 -4.05 -9.82 -32.79
N PRO A 99 -2.86 -10.00 -32.17
CA PRO A 99 -1.64 -9.35 -32.67
C PRO A 99 -1.21 -9.85 -34.06
N LEU A 100 -1.44 -11.12 -34.39
CA LEU A 100 -1.12 -11.68 -35.72
C LEU A 100 -2.04 -11.12 -36.80
N VAL A 101 -3.33 -10.97 -36.50
CA VAL A 101 -4.29 -10.33 -37.40
C VAL A 101 -3.91 -8.86 -37.64
N ALA A 102 -3.62 -8.11 -36.57
CA ALA A 102 -3.19 -6.71 -36.67
C ALA A 102 -1.90 -6.55 -37.49
N ALA A 103 -0.90 -7.41 -37.27
CA ALA A 103 0.35 -7.40 -38.04
C ALA A 103 0.10 -7.69 -39.53
N THR A 104 -0.78 -8.64 -39.84
CA THR A 104 -1.13 -9.00 -41.22
C THR A 104 -1.82 -7.84 -41.94
N VAL A 105 -2.78 -7.18 -41.28
CA VAL A 105 -3.46 -6.00 -41.83
C VAL A 105 -2.46 -4.87 -42.08
N MET A 106 -1.55 -4.62 -41.14
CA MET A 106 -0.51 -3.59 -41.29
C MET A 106 0.40 -3.87 -42.50
N LEU A 107 0.83 -5.12 -42.68
CA LEU A 107 1.65 -5.52 -43.83
C LEU A 107 0.92 -5.31 -45.16
N LEU A 108 -0.38 -5.61 -45.22
CA LEU A 108 -1.19 -5.37 -46.41
C LEU A 108 -1.28 -3.88 -46.72
N VAL A 109 -1.54 -3.03 -45.72
CA VAL A 109 -1.61 -1.57 -45.91
C VAL A 109 -0.27 -1.04 -46.44
N LEU A 110 0.84 -1.46 -45.84
CA LEU A 110 2.18 -1.01 -46.22
C LEU A 110 2.54 -1.46 -47.64
N GLY A 111 2.26 -2.73 -47.98
CA GLY A 111 2.52 -3.28 -49.31
C GLY A 111 1.68 -2.59 -50.39
N THR A 112 0.42 -2.30 -50.10
CA THR A 112 -0.46 -1.59 -51.05
C THR A 112 0.00 -0.15 -51.26
N ALA A 113 0.38 0.56 -50.20
CA ALA A 113 0.90 1.92 -50.31
C ALA A 113 2.22 1.97 -51.11
N TRP A 114 3.13 1.02 -50.85
CA TRP A 114 4.36 0.89 -51.61
C TRP A 114 4.11 0.59 -53.09
N TYR A 115 3.21 -0.33 -53.40
CA TYR A 115 2.86 -0.69 -54.77
C TYR A 115 2.28 0.51 -55.54
N ILE A 116 1.37 1.26 -54.93
CA ILE A 116 0.80 2.47 -55.55
C ILE A 116 1.89 3.51 -55.82
N LEU A 117 2.79 3.74 -54.86
CA LEU A 117 3.89 4.70 -55.01
C LEU A 117 4.87 4.28 -56.12
N HIS A 118 5.27 3.00 -56.14
CA HIS A 118 6.20 2.47 -57.12
C HIS A 118 5.60 2.55 -58.54
N PHE A 119 4.36 2.12 -58.71
CA PHE A 119 3.66 2.21 -59.99
C PHE A 119 3.43 3.66 -60.45
N ALA A 120 3.15 4.57 -59.52
CA ALA A 120 3.04 6.00 -59.82
C ALA A 120 4.37 6.62 -60.26
N GLN A 121 5.50 6.15 -59.72
CA GLN A 121 6.84 6.57 -60.14
C GLN A 121 7.20 6.03 -61.54
N GLU A 122 6.76 4.82 -61.88
CA GLU A 122 7.00 4.23 -63.22
C GLU A 122 6.17 4.88 -64.33
N LEU A 123 5.02 5.49 -63.99
CA LEU A 123 4.14 6.20 -64.93
C LEU A 123 4.42 7.70 -65.04
N ALA A 124 5.30 8.25 -64.21
CA ALA A 124 5.75 9.63 -64.32
C ALA A 124 6.84 9.73 -65.41
N PRO A 125 6.65 10.53 -66.48
CA PRO A 125 7.61 10.65 -67.58
C PRO A 125 8.92 11.33 -67.18
#